data_AF-A0A3B8X1V1-F1
#
_entry.id   AF-A0A3B8X1V1-F1
#
_cell.length_a   1.000
_cell.length_b   1.000
_cell.length_c   1.000
_cell.angle_alpha   90.00
_cell.angle_beta   90.00
_cell.angle_gamma   90.00
#
_symmetry.space_group_name_H-M   'P 1'
#
loop_
_entity.id
_entity.type
_entity.pdbx_description
1 polymer ?
#
loop_
_entity_poly.entity_id
_entity_poly.type
_entity_poly.pdbx_seq_one_letter_code
_entity_poly.pdbx_strand_id
1 'polypeptide(L)'
;MMKKHLVIPLLFVAAAALSCRETPVGPRPTIPMVYSILADSTGAGRLAAQSGRRGGEGSIAIIGEPKNTIVLARRLQGTDRVDNVDGRPVRDSLPDFAGETFDVIMDAVGAPYAQFLTSARNLPDSLRQESLDSLRERAVINAVSAWDSLSWRSATDTEPLLRKQRAKMLIYTSTLQAQWGLFDVDTLQQLCGGGCIILSPVHAMLDQAYASGARSLVVWTTRDVRASGAWQSVFARKGWADAHLTVIAPERALDIRTELRSVLREYQATGRVMDALLVDDVTVNLAPLQSELSLIGLKGTDEDAAFHAMMAPGFALWNPVDALIRATYENLREHSLFTHRIARPALHYYETAESAEGMPLLIETSAAYAQSTYVSDLY
;
A
#
# COMPACT_ATOMS: atom_id res chain seq x y z
N MET A 1 49.41 12.76 45.16
CA MET A 1 47.92 12.70 45.26
C MET A 1 47.33 13.02 43.88
N MET A 2 47.21 12.01 43.03
CA MET A 2 46.71 12.09 41.65
C MET A 2 45.35 11.37 41.55
N LYS A 3 44.22 12.08 41.69
CA LYS A 3 42.87 11.52 41.39
C LYS A 3 41.84 12.61 41.04
N LYS A 4 42.18 13.61 40.20
CA LYS A 4 41.19 14.61 39.73
C LYS A 4 41.13 14.84 38.21
N HIS A 5 42.03 14.25 37.42
CA HIS A 5 42.04 14.43 35.95
C HIS A 5 41.47 13.26 35.15
N LEU A 6 41.06 12.16 35.81
CA LEU A 6 40.51 10.99 35.11
C LEU A 6 38.97 11.01 34.93
N VAL A 7 38.26 11.89 35.63
CA VAL A 7 36.78 11.89 35.67
C VAL A 7 36.19 12.64 34.47
N ILE A 8 36.85 13.70 34.01
CA ILE A 8 36.38 14.54 32.89
C ILE A 8 36.42 13.81 31.54
N PRO A 9 37.49 13.09 31.14
CA PRO A 9 37.48 12.35 29.87
C PRO A 9 36.51 11.15 29.89
N LEU A 10 36.24 10.55 31.06
CA LEU A 10 35.28 9.45 31.19
C LEU A 10 33.83 9.90 30.97
N LEU A 11 33.49 11.12 31.41
CA LEU A 11 32.17 11.73 31.22
C LEU A 11 31.89 12.08 29.75
N PHE A 12 32.91 12.53 29.01
CA PHE A 12 32.77 12.81 27.57
C PHE A 12 32.63 11.55 26.72
N VAL A 13 33.34 10.47 27.06
CA VAL A 13 33.20 9.18 26.37
C VAL A 13 31.84 8.53 26.67
N ALA A 14 31.34 8.64 27.90
CA ALA A 14 30.00 8.18 28.25
C ALA A 14 28.89 8.99 27.53
N ALA A 15 29.03 10.31 27.42
CA ALA A 15 28.09 11.16 26.70
C ALA A 15 28.10 10.89 25.17
N ALA A 16 29.27 10.65 24.58
CA ALA A 16 29.39 10.25 23.18
C ALA A 16 28.81 8.84 22.92
N ALA A 17 29.01 7.88 23.84
CA ALA A 17 28.41 6.55 23.74
C ALA A 17 26.88 6.54 23.93
N LEU A 18 26.32 7.49 24.68
CA LEU A 18 24.87 7.72 24.78
C LEU A 18 24.31 8.48 23.57
N SER A 19 25.10 9.33 22.91
CA SER A 19 24.72 10.04 21.68
C SER A 19 24.87 9.21 20.40
N CYS A 20 25.67 8.14 20.43
CA CYS A 20 25.86 7.19 19.33
C CYS A 20 25.11 5.87 19.53
N ARG A 21 24.32 5.75 20.60
CA ARG A 21 23.35 4.68 20.71
C ARG A 21 22.21 5.05 19.77
N GLU A 22 22.02 4.28 18.70
CA GLU A 22 20.76 4.31 17.95
C GLU A 22 19.65 4.26 19.00
N THR A 23 18.93 5.38 19.17
CA THR A 23 17.68 5.34 19.90
C THR A 23 16.86 4.29 19.16
N PRO A 24 16.51 3.14 19.79
CA PRO A 24 15.51 2.28 19.21
C PRO A 24 14.34 3.21 18.93
N VAL A 25 13.95 3.32 17.66
CA VAL A 25 12.79 4.12 17.25
C VAL A 25 11.69 3.72 18.22
N GLY A 26 11.33 4.64 19.13
CA GLY A 26 10.35 4.34 20.17
C GLY A 26 9.10 3.80 19.49
N PRO A 27 8.39 2.83 20.08
CA PRO A 27 7.16 2.33 19.49
C PRO A 27 6.27 3.53 19.16
N ARG A 28 5.97 3.70 17.88
CA ARG A 28 5.12 4.78 17.39
C ARG A 28 3.84 4.77 18.23
N PRO A 29 3.43 5.87 18.88
CA PRO A 29 2.22 5.87 19.68
C PRO A 29 1.01 5.64 18.77
N THR A 30 0.18 4.67 19.15
CA THR A 30 -1.10 4.35 18.50
C THR A 30 -2.10 5.50 18.71
N ILE A 31 -3.04 5.69 17.78
CA ILE A 31 -4.06 6.74 17.87
C ILE A 31 -5.10 6.49 18.98
N PRO A 32 -5.73 7.54 19.55
CA PRO A 32 -6.81 7.42 20.54
C PRO A 32 -7.97 6.52 20.10
N MET A 33 -8.33 6.54 18.82
CA MET A 33 -9.40 5.71 18.27
C MET A 33 -9.15 4.21 18.50
N VAL A 34 -7.92 3.72 18.31
CA VAL A 34 -7.62 2.30 18.53
C VAL A 34 -7.75 1.94 20.00
N TYR A 35 -7.31 2.80 20.92
CA TYR A 35 -7.52 2.56 22.35
C TYR A 35 -9.00 2.52 22.72
N SER A 36 -9.82 3.39 22.13
CA SER A 36 -11.28 3.37 22.30
C SER A 36 -11.88 2.04 21.81
N ILE A 37 -11.47 1.58 20.63
CA ILE A 37 -11.92 0.30 20.06
C ILE A 37 -11.48 -0.89 20.93
N LEU A 38 -10.25 -0.88 21.44
CA LEU A 38 -9.74 -1.95 22.30
C LEU A 38 -10.46 -2.02 23.65
N ALA A 39 -10.94 -0.89 24.16
CA ALA A 39 -11.74 -0.83 25.38
C ALA A 39 -13.18 -1.35 25.16
N ASP A 40 -13.70 -1.30 23.92
CA ASP A 40 -15.02 -1.82 23.56
C ASP A 40 -14.97 -3.27 23.04
N SER A 41 -15.52 -4.19 23.82
CA SER A 41 -15.58 -5.62 23.48
C SER A 41 -16.83 -6.03 22.68
N THR A 42 -17.75 -5.10 22.40
CA THR A 42 -19.07 -5.40 21.83
C THR A 42 -19.27 -4.90 20.40
N GLY A 43 -18.66 -3.78 20.04
CA GLY A 43 -18.69 -3.18 18.70
C GLY A 43 -17.45 -3.49 17.86
N ALA A 44 -16.70 -2.45 17.50
CA ALA A 44 -15.56 -2.54 16.57
C ALA A 44 -14.46 -3.49 17.04
N GLY A 45 -14.21 -3.57 18.36
CA GLY A 45 -13.22 -4.51 18.92
C GLY A 45 -13.62 -5.96 18.70
N ARG A 46 -14.92 -6.28 18.75
CA ARG A 46 -15.44 -7.59 18.38
C ARG A 46 -15.28 -7.88 16.89
N LEU A 47 -15.52 -6.89 16.02
CA LEU A 47 -15.32 -7.03 14.58
C LEU A 47 -13.85 -7.34 14.26
N ALA A 48 -12.92 -6.59 14.87
CA ALA A 48 -11.48 -6.81 14.74
C ALA A 48 -11.06 -8.19 15.26
N ALA A 49 -11.56 -8.61 16.43
CA ALA A 49 -11.29 -9.95 16.97
C ALA A 49 -11.79 -11.08 16.06
N GLN A 50 -12.90 -10.87 15.35
CA GLN A 50 -13.47 -11.86 14.43
C GLN A 50 -12.88 -11.82 13.02
N SER A 51 -12.05 -10.82 12.71
CA SER A 51 -11.41 -10.68 11.40
C SER A 51 -10.54 -11.89 11.05
N GLY A 52 -10.58 -12.35 9.78
CA GLY A 52 -9.78 -13.48 9.31
C GLY A 52 -10.22 -14.87 9.82
N ARG A 53 -11.12 -14.96 10.81
CA ARG A 53 -11.49 -16.25 11.44
C ARG A 53 -12.35 -17.17 10.57
N ARG A 54 -12.88 -16.67 9.44
CA ARG A 54 -13.70 -17.47 8.51
C ARG A 54 -12.87 -18.30 7.52
N GLY A 55 -11.54 -18.29 7.65
CA GLY A 55 -10.67 -19.00 6.72
C GLY A 55 -10.95 -18.59 5.28
N GLY A 56 -11.16 -19.57 4.40
CA GLY A 56 -11.42 -19.31 2.98
C GLY A 56 -12.75 -18.63 2.64
N GLU A 57 -13.73 -18.58 3.55
CA GLU A 57 -15.08 -18.07 3.24
C GLU A 57 -15.26 -16.54 3.34
N GLY A 58 -14.23 -15.80 3.75
CA GLY A 58 -14.27 -14.34 3.80
C GLY A 58 -13.99 -13.68 2.44
N SER A 59 -14.38 -12.41 2.30
CA SER A 59 -14.04 -11.60 1.14
C SER A 59 -12.61 -11.06 1.21
N ILE A 60 -12.08 -10.63 0.07
CA ILE A 60 -10.83 -9.87 -0.01
C ILE A 60 -11.21 -8.40 -0.21
N ALA A 61 -10.99 -7.56 0.80
CA ALA A 61 -11.35 -6.15 0.71
C ALA A 61 -10.22 -5.34 0.08
N ILE A 62 -10.54 -4.57 -0.97
CA ILE A 62 -9.62 -3.66 -1.65
C ILE A 62 -10.02 -2.23 -1.27
N ILE A 63 -9.14 -1.52 -0.58
CA ILE A 63 -9.44 -0.28 0.14
C ILE A 63 -8.56 0.85 -0.37
N GLY A 64 -9.13 2.04 -0.55
CA GLY A 64 -8.37 3.24 -0.87
C GLY A 64 -9.11 4.22 -1.76
N GLU A 65 -8.35 5.09 -2.44
CA GLU A 65 -8.91 6.06 -3.38
C GLU A 65 -9.68 5.36 -4.52
N PRO A 66 -10.87 5.85 -4.90
CA PRO A 66 -11.79 5.13 -5.79
C PRO A 66 -11.16 4.64 -7.10
N LYS A 67 -10.38 5.50 -7.79
CA LYS A 67 -9.72 5.12 -9.04
C LYS A 67 -8.76 3.95 -8.86
N ASN A 68 -7.98 3.96 -7.79
CA ASN A 68 -6.94 2.98 -7.51
C ASN A 68 -7.54 1.61 -7.17
N THR A 69 -8.60 1.60 -6.35
CA THR A 69 -9.30 0.37 -5.95
C THR A 69 -9.98 -0.30 -7.12
N ILE A 70 -10.68 0.45 -7.99
CA ILE A 70 -11.34 -0.10 -9.18
C ILE A 70 -10.32 -0.72 -10.15
N VAL A 71 -9.22 -0.02 -10.41
CA VAL A 71 -8.18 -0.51 -11.32
C VAL A 71 -7.56 -1.80 -10.79
N LEU A 72 -7.20 -1.85 -9.50
CA LEU A 72 -6.62 -3.06 -8.90
C LEU A 72 -7.63 -4.22 -8.88
N ALA A 73 -8.88 -3.97 -8.50
CA ALA A 73 -9.93 -4.99 -8.44
C ALA A 73 -10.14 -5.68 -9.81
N ARG A 74 -10.18 -4.90 -10.88
CA ARG A 74 -10.29 -5.44 -12.25
C ARG A 74 -9.08 -6.27 -12.65
N ARG A 75 -7.87 -5.86 -12.23
CA ARG A 75 -6.63 -6.58 -12.51
C ARG A 75 -6.54 -7.90 -11.75
N LEU A 76 -7.03 -7.95 -10.51
CA LEU A 76 -7.19 -9.18 -9.73
C LEU A 76 -8.24 -10.09 -10.37
N GLN A 77 -9.42 -9.57 -10.75
CA GLN A 77 -10.50 -10.37 -11.33
C GLN A 77 -10.10 -11.11 -12.62
N GLY A 78 -9.27 -10.48 -13.47
CA GLY A 78 -8.90 -11.01 -14.78
C GLY A 78 -7.52 -11.66 -14.84
N THR A 79 -6.82 -11.80 -13.71
CA THR A 79 -5.46 -12.34 -13.68
C THR A 79 -5.47 -13.86 -13.83
N ASP A 80 -4.62 -14.38 -14.71
CA ASP A 80 -4.33 -15.79 -14.96
C ASP A 80 -2.81 -15.88 -15.22
N ARG A 81 -2.05 -16.21 -14.18
CA ARG A 81 -0.58 -16.29 -14.18
C ARG A 81 -0.07 -17.63 -13.67
N VAL A 82 -0.87 -18.36 -12.93
CA VAL A 82 -0.47 -19.58 -12.23
C VAL A 82 -1.51 -20.67 -12.41
N ASP A 83 -1.05 -21.91 -12.33
CA ASP A 83 -1.92 -23.07 -12.40
C ASP A 83 -2.66 -23.20 -11.06
N ASN A 84 -3.98 -23.16 -11.08
CA ASN A 84 -4.78 -23.14 -9.86
C ASN A 84 -4.72 -24.47 -9.10
N VAL A 85 -4.28 -25.57 -9.73
CA VAL A 85 -4.13 -26.88 -9.11
C VAL A 85 -2.82 -26.96 -8.34
N ASP A 86 -1.70 -26.65 -8.99
CA ASP A 86 -0.37 -26.90 -8.42
C ASP A 86 0.49 -25.66 -8.16
N GLY A 87 0.01 -24.48 -8.55
CA GLY A 87 0.62 -23.18 -8.28
C GLY A 87 1.87 -22.89 -9.10
N ARG A 88 2.17 -23.69 -10.13
CA ARG A 88 3.27 -23.39 -11.05
C ARG A 88 2.98 -22.11 -11.82
N PRO A 89 4.00 -21.34 -12.24
CA PRO A 89 3.84 -20.11 -13.02
C PRO A 89 3.50 -20.41 -14.49
N VAL A 90 2.36 -21.04 -14.71
CA VAL A 90 1.82 -21.45 -16.00
C VAL A 90 0.32 -21.15 -16.00
N ARG A 91 -0.19 -20.58 -17.09
CA ARG A 91 -1.62 -20.28 -17.20
C ARG A 91 -2.45 -21.54 -17.41
N ASP A 92 -3.62 -21.59 -16.77
CA ASP A 92 -4.57 -22.70 -16.91
C ASP A 92 -5.92 -22.27 -17.51
N SER A 93 -6.04 -21.01 -17.96
CA SER A 93 -7.28 -20.40 -18.49
C SER A 93 -8.38 -20.19 -17.45
N LEU A 94 -8.08 -20.36 -16.16
CA LEU A 94 -8.93 -19.97 -15.04
C LEU A 94 -8.30 -18.76 -14.34
N PRO A 95 -9.10 -17.77 -13.90
CA PRO A 95 -8.54 -16.69 -13.10
C PRO A 95 -7.88 -17.24 -11.83
N ASP A 96 -6.71 -16.70 -11.46
CA ASP A 96 -5.92 -17.14 -10.29
C ASP A 96 -6.69 -17.04 -8.97
N PHE A 97 -7.75 -16.23 -8.96
CA PHE A 97 -8.63 -15.99 -7.81
C PHE A 97 -10.05 -16.54 -8.06
N ALA A 98 -10.17 -17.62 -8.85
CA ALA A 98 -11.46 -18.24 -9.12
C ALA A 98 -12.24 -18.54 -7.82
N GLY A 99 -13.53 -18.21 -7.82
CA GLY A 99 -14.43 -18.37 -6.68
C GLY A 99 -14.37 -17.25 -5.64
N GLU A 100 -13.34 -16.41 -5.67
CA GLU A 100 -13.14 -15.33 -4.70
C GLU A 100 -14.16 -14.21 -4.86
N THR A 101 -14.39 -13.51 -3.75
CA THR A 101 -15.22 -12.30 -3.68
C THR A 101 -14.37 -11.13 -3.26
N PHE A 102 -14.31 -10.08 -4.09
CA PHE A 102 -13.63 -8.85 -3.78
C PHE A 102 -14.62 -7.76 -3.38
N ASP A 103 -14.45 -7.22 -2.18
CA ASP A 103 -15.18 -6.04 -1.72
C ASP A 103 -14.34 -4.80 -2.06
N VAL A 104 -14.76 -4.07 -3.10
CA VAL A 104 -14.08 -2.86 -3.58
C VAL A 104 -14.61 -1.67 -2.79
N ILE A 105 -13.88 -1.29 -1.73
CA ILE A 105 -14.24 -0.19 -0.83
C ILE A 105 -13.56 1.09 -1.31
N MET A 106 -14.35 1.93 -1.97
CA MET A 106 -13.94 3.23 -2.49
C MET A 106 -14.10 4.28 -1.40
N ASP A 107 -12.98 4.77 -0.87
CA ASP A 107 -12.96 5.77 0.19
C ASP A 107 -13.13 7.18 -0.38
N ALA A 108 -14.34 7.46 -0.88
CA ALA A 108 -14.70 8.74 -1.49
C ALA A 108 -14.67 9.90 -0.47
N VAL A 109 -14.90 9.63 0.82
CA VAL A 109 -14.89 10.68 1.86
C VAL A 109 -13.47 11.07 2.24
N GLY A 110 -12.56 10.09 2.33
CA GLY A 110 -11.15 10.33 2.65
C GLY A 110 -10.30 10.78 1.46
N ALA A 111 -10.69 10.43 0.23
CA ALA A 111 -9.91 10.76 -0.96
C ALA A 111 -10.01 12.25 -1.35
N PRO A 112 -8.94 12.84 -1.94
CA PRO A 112 -7.61 12.25 -2.14
C PRO A 112 -6.76 12.29 -0.88
N TYR A 113 -6.01 11.22 -0.58
CA TYR A 113 -5.25 11.15 0.67
C TYR A 113 -4.09 12.14 0.76
N ALA A 114 -3.60 12.62 -0.38
CA ALA A 114 -2.59 13.68 -0.43
C ALA A 114 -3.06 14.98 0.27
N GLN A 115 -4.37 15.21 0.37
CA GLN A 115 -4.91 16.41 1.01
C GLN A 115 -4.55 16.50 2.51
N PHE A 116 -4.44 15.37 3.20
CA PHE A 116 -4.02 15.33 4.61
C PHE A 116 -2.56 15.79 4.74
N LEU A 117 -1.70 15.46 3.79
CA LEU A 117 -0.31 15.92 3.82
C LEU A 117 -0.18 17.39 3.45
N THR A 118 -0.87 17.82 2.39
CA THR A 118 -0.81 19.20 1.90
C THR A 118 -1.35 20.18 2.95
N SER A 119 -2.47 19.83 3.58
CA SER A 119 -3.03 20.63 4.69
C SER A 119 -2.03 20.73 5.83
N ALA A 120 -1.39 19.61 6.20
CA ALA A 120 -0.46 19.53 7.33
C ALA A 120 0.87 20.33 7.12
N ARG A 121 1.30 20.59 5.87
CA ARG A 121 2.58 21.29 5.58
C ARG A 121 2.62 22.74 6.07
N ASN A 122 1.51 23.46 5.99
CA ASN A 122 1.45 24.89 6.33
C ASN A 122 0.87 25.13 7.73
N LEU A 123 0.60 24.07 8.47
CA LEU A 123 -0.03 24.14 9.78
C LEU A 123 1.00 24.11 10.92
N PRO A 124 0.68 24.73 12.08
CA PRO A 124 1.38 24.51 13.33
C PRO A 124 1.45 23.01 13.69
N ASP A 125 2.47 22.60 14.45
CA ASP A 125 2.76 21.18 14.72
C ASP A 125 1.57 20.40 15.30
N SER A 126 0.74 21.02 16.15
CA SER A 126 -0.45 20.38 16.73
C SER A 126 -1.51 20.03 15.67
N LEU A 127 -1.79 20.96 14.76
CA LEU A 127 -2.78 20.78 13.68
C LEU A 127 -2.22 19.88 12.56
N ARG A 128 -0.90 19.88 12.37
CA ARG A 128 -0.23 18.92 11.50
C ARG A 128 -0.47 17.49 11.99
N GLN A 129 -0.27 17.25 13.28
CA GLN A 129 -0.46 15.93 13.88
C GLN A 129 -1.93 15.48 13.78
N GLU A 130 -2.88 16.39 14.04
CA GLU A 130 -4.31 16.12 13.90
C GLU A 130 -4.67 15.68 12.47
N SER A 131 -4.17 16.40 11.45
CA SER A 131 -4.42 16.05 10.06
C SER A 131 -3.84 14.67 9.67
N LEU A 132 -2.67 14.31 10.21
CA LEU A 132 -2.08 12.98 10.03
C LEU A 132 -2.87 11.90 10.78
N ASP A 133 -3.34 12.19 12.00
CA ASP A 133 -4.16 11.27 12.78
C ASP A 133 -5.51 11.00 12.09
N SER A 134 -6.12 11.98 11.42
CA SER A 134 -7.32 11.73 10.59
C SER A 134 -7.08 10.72 9.47
N LEU A 135 -5.90 10.72 8.83
CA LEU A 135 -5.55 9.70 7.82
C LEU A 135 -5.42 8.31 8.45
N ARG A 136 -4.89 8.22 9.68
CA ARG A 136 -4.75 6.97 10.44
C ARG A 136 -6.13 6.45 10.86
N GLU A 137 -6.98 7.32 11.39
CA GLU A 137 -8.36 7.03 11.75
C GLU A 137 -9.14 6.51 10.55
N ARG A 138 -8.99 7.14 9.37
CA ARG A 138 -9.65 6.68 8.15
C ARG A 138 -9.21 5.26 7.76
N ALA A 139 -7.93 4.93 7.91
CA ALA A 139 -7.46 3.57 7.65
C ALA A 139 -8.11 2.55 8.61
N VAL A 140 -8.22 2.87 9.89
CA VAL A 140 -8.88 2.03 10.92
C VAL A 140 -10.37 1.90 10.63
N ILE A 141 -11.07 2.99 10.33
CA ILE A 141 -12.49 2.98 9.95
C ILE A 141 -12.71 2.06 8.75
N ASN A 142 -11.90 2.20 7.69
CA ASN A 142 -12.06 1.37 6.50
C ASN A 142 -11.81 -0.12 6.79
N ALA A 143 -10.85 -0.45 7.66
CA ALA A 143 -10.62 -1.83 8.10
C ALA A 143 -11.81 -2.40 8.88
N VAL A 144 -12.33 -1.64 9.85
CA VAL A 144 -13.49 -2.04 10.66
C VAL A 144 -14.70 -2.24 9.76
N SER A 145 -14.95 -1.33 8.82
CA SER A 145 -16.01 -1.44 7.82
C SER A 145 -15.83 -2.66 6.90
N ALA A 146 -14.60 -3.02 6.54
CA ALA A 146 -14.30 -4.24 5.79
C ALA A 146 -14.58 -5.52 6.61
N TRP A 147 -14.34 -5.50 7.92
CA TRP A 147 -14.66 -6.62 8.81
C TRP A 147 -16.11 -6.68 9.26
N ASP A 148 -16.85 -5.59 9.13
CA ASP A 148 -18.29 -5.58 9.33
C ASP A 148 -18.99 -6.40 8.24
N SER A 149 -20.13 -6.98 8.58
CA SER A 149 -21.02 -7.69 7.66
C SER A 149 -22.17 -6.82 7.16
N LEU A 150 -22.23 -5.54 7.55
CA LEU A 150 -23.33 -4.65 7.27
C LEU A 150 -22.97 -3.62 6.19
N SER A 151 -23.95 -3.29 5.35
CA SER A 151 -23.85 -2.20 4.38
C SER A 151 -25.23 -1.54 4.17
N TRP A 152 -25.22 -0.34 3.58
CA TRP A 152 -26.38 0.51 3.37
C TRP A 152 -26.68 0.68 1.88
N ARG A 153 -27.91 1.10 1.53
CA ARG A 153 -28.27 1.47 0.15
C ARG A 153 -28.17 2.97 -0.07
N SER A 154 -28.36 3.75 0.99
CA SER A 154 -28.27 5.21 1.00
C SER A 154 -27.67 5.71 2.31
N ALA A 155 -27.05 6.90 2.27
CA ALA A 155 -26.57 7.61 3.46
C ALA A 155 -27.70 8.04 4.42
N THR A 156 -28.94 8.09 3.90
CA THR A 156 -30.14 8.49 4.66
C THR A 156 -30.86 7.33 5.33
N ASP A 157 -30.42 6.09 5.07
CA ASP A 157 -31.05 4.90 5.65
C ASP A 157 -30.74 4.81 7.15
N THR A 158 -31.77 4.58 7.97
CA THR A 158 -31.63 4.49 9.44
C THR A 158 -31.09 3.14 9.91
N GLU A 159 -31.17 2.10 9.08
CA GLU A 159 -30.72 0.74 9.38
C GLU A 159 -29.97 0.12 8.20
N PRO A 160 -29.00 -0.78 8.44
CA PRO A 160 -28.30 -1.49 7.37
C PRO A 160 -29.24 -2.48 6.68
N LEU A 161 -29.51 -2.26 5.39
CA LEU A 161 -30.45 -3.06 4.60
C LEU A 161 -29.77 -4.25 3.90
N LEU A 162 -28.45 -4.33 3.95
CA LEU A 162 -27.66 -5.28 3.17
C LEU A 162 -26.63 -6.01 4.05
N ARG A 163 -26.29 -7.23 3.63
CA ARG A 163 -25.24 -8.02 4.26
C ARG A 163 -24.13 -8.32 3.27
N LYS A 164 -22.89 -8.10 3.71
CA LYS A 164 -21.67 -8.47 3.01
C LYS A 164 -20.85 -9.50 3.79
N GLN A 165 -19.90 -10.12 3.10
CA GLN A 165 -18.95 -11.00 3.76
C GLN A 165 -17.96 -10.17 4.60
N ARG A 166 -17.43 -10.78 5.65
CA ARG A 166 -16.38 -10.17 6.46
C ARG A 166 -15.05 -10.45 5.79
N ALA A 167 -14.19 -9.44 5.71
CA ALA A 167 -12.93 -9.61 5.03
C ALA A 167 -12.00 -10.63 5.74
N LYS A 168 -11.44 -11.55 4.96
CA LYS A 168 -10.32 -12.43 5.37
C LYS A 168 -8.97 -11.77 5.08
N MET A 169 -8.93 -10.85 4.13
CA MET A 169 -7.73 -10.11 3.73
C MET A 169 -8.09 -8.66 3.40
N LEU A 170 -7.24 -7.72 3.78
CA LEU A 170 -7.31 -6.31 3.40
C LEU A 170 -6.16 -5.98 2.45
N ILE A 171 -6.46 -5.26 1.38
CA ILE A 171 -5.47 -4.73 0.44
C ILE A 171 -5.66 -3.22 0.38
N TYR A 172 -4.76 -2.48 1.02
CA TYR A 172 -4.73 -1.03 0.87
C TYR A 172 -4.05 -0.66 -0.44
N THR A 173 -4.65 0.25 -1.21
CA THR A 173 -4.14 0.62 -2.55
C THR A 173 -3.25 1.86 -2.55
N SER A 174 -3.27 2.67 -1.48
CA SER A 174 -2.47 3.89 -1.39
C SER A 174 -1.24 3.71 -0.53
N THR A 175 -0.10 4.14 -1.05
CA THR A 175 1.16 4.25 -0.31
C THR A 175 1.07 5.19 0.90
N LEU A 176 0.29 6.28 0.82
CA LEU A 176 0.13 7.22 1.93
C LEU A 176 -0.65 6.60 3.08
N GLN A 177 -1.79 6.00 2.77
CA GLN A 177 -2.61 5.31 3.77
C GLN A 177 -1.84 4.13 4.38
N ALA A 178 -1.07 3.41 3.56
CA ALA A 178 -0.23 2.31 4.02
C ALA A 178 0.83 2.78 5.05
N GLN A 179 1.53 3.88 4.76
CA GLN A 179 2.55 4.42 5.65
C GLN A 179 2.00 4.85 7.01
N TRP A 180 0.86 5.55 6.99
CA TRP A 180 0.35 6.17 8.20
C TRP A 180 -0.59 5.25 8.96
N GLY A 181 -1.51 4.56 8.31
CA GLY A 181 -2.59 3.82 8.96
C GLY A 181 -2.30 2.35 9.30
N LEU A 182 -1.43 1.66 8.55
CA LEU A 182 -1.24 0.21 8.75
C LEU A 182 -0.80 -0.16 10.14
N PHE A 183 0.10 0.62 10.74
CA PHE A 183 0.57 0.37 12.09
C PHE A 183 -0.59 0.30 13.10
N ASP A 184 -1.59 1.17 12.97
CA ASP A 184 -2.74 1.21 13.86
C ASP A 184 -3.70 0.05 13.60
N VAL A 185 -3.89 -0.33 12.33
CA VAL A 185 -4.72 -1.47 11.93
C VAL A 185 -4.09 -2.80 12.38
N ASP A 186 -2.77 -2.96 12.19
CA ASP A 186 -2.00 -4.11 12.64
C ASP A 186 -2.02 -4.22 14.17
N THR A 187 -1.81 -3.10 14.87
CA THR A 187 -1.88 -3.05 16.34
C THR A 187 -3.26 -3.48 16.82
N LEU A 188 -4.32 -2.96 16.19
CA LEU A 188 -5.70 -3.33 16.53
C LEU A 188 -5.93 -4.83 16.33
N GLN A 189 -5.50 -5.40 15.21
CA GLN A 189 -5.63 -6.84 14.96
C GLN A 189 -4.86 -7.70 15.96
N GLN A 190 -3.59 -7.36 16.22
CA GLN A 190 -2.74 -8.10 17.15
C GLN A 190 -3.33 -8.10 18.56
N LEU A 191 -3.79 -6.94 19.03
CA LEU A 191 -4.33 -6.80 20.39
C LEU A 191 -5.75 -7.36 20.55
N CYS A 192 -6.57 -7.37 19.50
CA CYS A 192 -7.88 -8.04 19.50
C CYS A 192 -7.81 -9.55 19.24
N GLY A 193 -6.67 -10.09 18.82
CA GLY A 193 -6.54 -11.48 18.38
C GLY A 193 -7.28 -11.78 17.07
N GLY A 194 -7.29 -10.79 16.16
CA GLY A 194 -7.68 -10.95 14.76
C GLY A 194 -6.60 -11.68 13.95
N GLY A 195 -6.98 -12.20 12.79
CA GLY A 195 -6.09 -12.96 11.92
C GLY A 195 -6.23 -12.61 10.44
N CYS A 196 -6.72 -11.40 10.14
CA CYS A 196 -6.90 -10.94 8.77
C CYS A 196 -5.57 -10.44 8.20
N ILE A 197 -5.20 -10.94 7.02
CA ILE A 197 -3.95 -10.58 6.34
C ILE A 197 -4.09 -9.15 5.79
N ILE A 198 -3.07 -8.31 5.98
CA ILE A 198 -3.08 -6.93 5.50
C ILE A 198 -1.92 -6.70 4.53
N LEU A 199 -2.24 -6.25 3.32
CA LEU A 199 -1.29 -5.98 2.24
C LEU A 199 -1.27 -4.51 1.87
N SER A 200 -0.12 -4.05 1.37
CA SER A 200 0.04 -2.71 0.81
C SER A 200 1.10 -2.63 -0.29
N PRO A 201 0.99 -1.64 -1.21
CA PRO A 201 1.91 -1.40 -2.31
C PRO A 201 3.37 -1.41 -1.90
N VAL A 202 3.72 -0.60 -0.89
CA VAL A 202 5.12 -0.39 -0.49
C VAL A 202 5.73 -1.68 0.05
N HIS A 203 5.02 -2.38 0.93
CA HIS A 203 5.52 -3.63 1.51
C HIS A 203 5.64 -4.70 0.41
N ALA A 204 4.59 -4.92 -0.38
CA ALA A 204 4.59 -5.94 -1.43
C ALA A 204 5.68 -5.72 -2.48
N MET A 205 5.91 -4.47 -2.90
CA MET A 205 6.96 -4.13 -3.86
C MET A 205 8.37 -4.25 -3.27
N LEU A 206 8.57 -3.87 -2.00
CA LEU A 206 9.87 -4.06 -1.34
C LEU A 206 10.15 -5.54 -1.06
N ASP A 207 9.14 -6.34 -0.71
CA ASP A 207 9.28 -7.78 -0.53
C ASP A 207 9.62 -8.47 -1.86
N GLN A 208 9.02 -8.03 -2.97
CA GLN A 208 9.42 -8.45 -4.31
C GLN A 208 10.89 -8.17 -4.59
N ALA A 209 11.32 -6.93 -4.33
CA ALA A 209 12.68 -6.47 -4.58
C ALA A 209 13.70 -7.26 -3.76
N TYR A 210 13.35 -7.50 -2.49
CA TYR A 210 14.17 -8.29 -1.59
C TYR A 210 14.30 -9.74 -2.05
N ALA A 211 13.18 -10.38 -2.39
CA ALA A 211 13.17 -11.76 -2.87
C ALA A 211 13.93 -11.96 -4.19
N SER A 212 13.98 -10.94 -5.06
CA SER A 212 14.77 -10.98 -6.30
C SER A 212 16.26 -10.70 -6.07
N GLY A 213 16.66 -10.26 -4.88
CA GLY A 213 18.03 -9.88 -4.55
C GLY A 213 18.48 -8.51 -5.07
N ALA A 214 17.56 -7.67 -5.55
CA ALA A 214 17.87 -6.33 -6.08
C ALA A 214 18.43 -5.43 -4.96
N ARG A 215 19.54 -4.73 -5.15
CA ARG A 215 20.18 -3.91 -4.09
C ARG A 215 20.06 -2.42 -4.32
N SER A 216 19.90 -1.98 -5.56
CA SER A 216 19.82 -0.58 -5.93
C SER A 216 18.47 -0.29 -6.57
N LEU A 217 17.57 0.29 -5.77
CA LEU A 217 16.17 0.47 -6.09
C LEU A 217 15.87 1.94 -6.38
N VAL A 218 15.10 2.18 -7.45
CA VAL A 218 14.55 3.49 -7.77
C VAL A 218 13.05 3.43 -7.68
N VAL A 219 12.46 4.31 -6.89
CA VAL A 219 11.01 4.46 -6.81
C VAL A 219 10.62 5.70 -7.59
N TRP A 220 9.82 5.52 -8.64
CA TRP A 220 9.09 6.59 -9.30
C TRP A 220 7.73 6.73 -8.62
N THR A 221 7.50 7.87 -7.98
CA THR A 221 6.24 8.16 -7.27
C THR A 221 5.81 9.63 -7.46
N THR A 222 4.77 10.07 -6.76
CA THR A 222 4.28 11.45 -6.78
C THR A 222 5.05 12.34 -5.80
N ARG A 223 4.97 13.66 -5.98
CA ARG A 223 5.61 14.64 -5.09
C ARG A 223 5.14 14.49 -3.64
N ASP A 224 3.86 14.20 -3.42
CA ASP A 224 3.29 14.06 -2.07
C ASP A 224 3.77 12.79 -1.38
N VAL A 225 3.84 11.68 -2.11
CA VAL A 225 4.40 10.44 -1.59
C VAL A 225 5.89 10.59 -1.28
N ARG A 226 6.69 11.18 -2.20
CA ARG A 226 8.11 11.45 -1.95
C ARG A 226 8.31 12.32 -0.72
N ALA A 227 7.54 13.39 -0.58
CA ALA A 227 7.63 14.32 0.55
C ALA A 227 7.20 13.69 1.88
N SER A 228 6.30 12.71 1.85
CA SER A 228 5.86 11.99 3.05
C SER A 228 6.95 11.09 3.68
N GLY A 229 7.99 10.75 2.92
CA GLY A 229 9.02 9.81 3.35
C GLY A 229 8.53 8.37 3.51
N ALA A 230 7.35 8.03 2.98
CA ALA A 230 6.71 6.71 3.13
C ALA A 230 7.64 5.55 2.76
N TRP A 231 8.22 5.62 1.57
CA TRP A 231 9.14 4.61 1.04
C TRP A 231 10.39 4.46 1.89
N GLN A 232 11.04 5.56 2.26
CA GLN A 232 12.24 5.55 3.10
C GLN A 232 11.95 4.97 4.48
N SER A 233 10.80 5.31 5.07
CA SER A 233 10.39 4.83 6.39
C SER A 233 10.13 3.31 6.41
N VAL A 234 9.43 2.77 5.40
CA VAL A 234 9.20 1.32 5.30
C VAL A 234 10.51 0.59 4.99
N PHE A 235 11.32 1.12 4.08
CA PHE A 235 12.61 0.54 3.71
C PHE A 235 13.58 0.46 4.89
N ALA A 236 13.70 1.54 5.68
CA ALA A 236 14.52 1.55 6.88
C ALA A 236 14.07 0.51 7.91
N ARG A 237 12.75 0.34 8.09
CA ARG A 237 12.18 -0.67 9.01
C ARG A 237 12.43 -2.11 8.56
N LYS A 238 12.60 -2.37 7.25
CA LYS A 238 13.02 -3.69 6.75
C LYS A 238 14.47 -4.03 7.11
N GLY A 239 15.29 -3.07 7.55
CA GLY A 239 16.66 -3.33 8.01
C GLY A 239 17.60 -3.79 6.90
N TRP A 240 17.35 -3.36 5.66
CA TRP A 240 18.11 -3.83 4.50
C TRP A 240 19.44 -3.08 4.34
N ALA A 241 20.43 -3.47 5.16
CA ALA A 241 21.69 -2.74 5.35
C ALA A 241 22.49 -2.46 4.07
N ASP A 242 22.54 -3.41 3.13
CA ASP A 242 23.36 -3.32 1.91
C ASP A 242 22.56 -2.89 0.66
N ALA A 243 21.38 -2.31 0.86
CA ALA A 243 20.56 -1.82 -0.23
C ALA A 243 20.39 -0.31 -0.19
N HIS A 244 20.08 0.23 -1.36
CA HIS A 244 19.93 1.64 -1.62
C HIS A 244 18.59 1.90 -2.24
N LEU A 245 17.91 2.92 -1.72
CA LEU A 245 16.62 3.36 -2.20
C LEU A 245 16.70 4.82 -2.60
N THR A 246 16.45 5.10 -3.87
CA THR A 246 16.33 6.46 -4.39
C THR A 246 14.87 6.70 -4.76
N VAL A 247 14.23 7.68 -4.13
CA VAL A 247 12.82 8.02 -4.39
C VAL A 247 12.76 9.30 -5.24
N ILE A 248 12.22 9.17 -6.44
CA ILE A 248 12.12 10.22 -7.45
C ILE A 248 10.66 10.53 -7.70
N ALA A 249 10.37 11.82 -7.83
CA ALA A 249 9.05 12.32 -8.20
C ALA A 249 9.20 13.24 -9.41
N PRO A 250 9.10 12.70 -10.65
CA PRO A 250 9.30 13.51 -11.84
C PRO A 250 8.20 14.56 -11.95
N GLU A 251 8.47 15.62 -12.72
CA GLU A 251 7.41 16.52 -13.15
C GLU A 251 6.43 15.76 -14.05
N ARG A 252 5.13 15.92 -13.82
CA ARG A 252 4.12 15.30 -14.65
C ARG A 252 4.23 15.84 -16.08
N ALA A 253 4.40 14.95 -17.03
CA ALA A 253 4.40 15.25 -18.46
C ALA A 253 3.13 14.67 -19.11
N LEU A 254 2.79 15.15 -20.31
CA LEU A 254 1.68 14.58 -21.07
C LEU A 254 1.99 13.16 -21.58
N ASP A 255 3.28 12.81 -21.66
CA ASP A 255 3.77 11.54 -22.17
C ASP A 255 4.59 10.81 -21.12
N ILE A 256 4.20 9.57 -20.84
CA ILE A 256 4.81 8.71 -19.84
C ILE A 256 6.26 8.35 -20.17
N ARG A 257 6.65 8.35 -21.46
CA ARG A 257 8.06 8.11 -21.87
C ARG A 257 8.94 9.29 -21.52
N THR A 258 8.41 10.50 -21.67
CA THR A 258 9.09 11.73 -21.24
C THR A 258 9.27 11.75 -19.72
N GLU A 259 8.27 11.32 -18.94
CA GLU A 259 8.42 11.16 -17.49
C GLU A 259 9.50 10.13 -17.13
N LEU A 260 9.51 8.96 -17.77
CA LEU A 260 10.55 7.94 -17.57
C LEU A 260 11.96 8.52 -17.80
N ARG A 261 12.17 9.22 -18.91
CA ARG A 261 13.47 9.86 -19.20
C ARG A 261 13.86 10.88 -18.13
N SER A 262 12.89 11.63 -17.58
CA SER A 262 13.13 12.54 -16.46
C SER A 262 13.62 11.79 -15.21
N VAL A 263 12.99 10.65 -14.88
CA VAL A 263 13.42 9.78 -13.77
C VAL A 263 14.85 9.28 -13.99
N LEU A 264 15.18 8.81 -15.20
CA LEU A 264 16.52 8.32 -15.53
C LEU A 264 17.58 9.41 -15.41
N ARG A 265 17.29 10.65 -15.83
CA ARG A 265 18.21 11.80 -15.65
C ARG A 265 18.45 12.13 -14.19
N GLU A 266 17.40 12.20 -13.37
CA GLU A 266 17.56 12.48 -11.94
C GLU A 266 18.37 11.36 -11.25
N TYR A 267 18.14 10.10 -11.64
CA TYR A 267 18.92 8.99 -11.10
C TYR A 267 20.37 8.94 -11.58
N GLN A 268 20.65 9.36 -12.82
CA GLN A 268 22.01 9.41 -13.37
C GLN A 268 22.98 10.17 -12.47
N ALA A 269 22.50 11.23 -11.82
CA ALA A 269 23.28 12.06 -10.91
C ALA A 269 23.82 11.28 -9.68
N THR A 270 23.26 10.12 -9.37
CA THR A 270 23.73 9.26 -8.27
C THR A 270 24.99 8.47 -8.60
N GLY A 271 25.32 8.30 -9.90
CA GLY A 271 26.47 7.51 -10.35
C GLY A 271 26.37 6.01 -10.05
N ARG A 272 25.18 5.50 -9.72
CA ARG A 272 24.94 4.10 -9.35
C ARG A 272 24.28 3.32 -10.48
N VAL A 273 24.51 2.01 -10.48
CA VAL A 273 23.75 1.06 -11.31
C VAL A 273 22.41 0.78 -10.63
N MET A 274 21.34 0.65 -11.40
CA MET A 274 19.97 0.39 -10.99
C MET A 274 19.64 -1.09 -11.22
N ASP A 275 19.17 -1.76 -10.17
CA ASP A 275 18.69 -3.14 -10.25
C ASP A 275 17.19 -3.18 -10.57
N ALA A 276 16.42 -2.23 -10.02
CA ALA A 276 15.00 -2.17 -10.28
C ALA A 276 14.43 -0.75 -10.27
N LEU A 277 13.45 -0.52 -11.14
CA LEU A 277 12.57 0.64 -11.13
C LEU A 277 11.17 0.22 -10.67
N LEU A 278 10.72 0.82 -9.57
CA LEU A 278 9.43 0.58 -8.94
C LEU A 278 8.53 1.78 -9.25
N VAL A 279 7.50 1.57 -10.06
CA VAL A 279 6.54 2.61 -10.43
C VAL A 279 5.37 2.57 -9.46
N ASP A 280 5.35 3.49 -8.49
CA ASP A 280 4.34 3.60 -7.43
C ASP A 280 3.08 4.31 -7.90
N ASP A 281 2.42 3.72 -8.90
CA ASP A 281 1.13 4.14 -9.41
C ASP A 281 0.36 2.92 -9.96
N VAL A 282 -0.78 2.60 -9.36
CA VAL A 282 -1.60 1.44 -9.78
C VAL A 282 -2.27 1.64 -11.13
N THR A 283 -2.35 2.87 -11.61
CA THR A 283 -3.01 3.23 -12.87
C THR A 283 -2.08 3.17 -14.08
N VAL A 284 -0.75 3.15 -13.84
CA VAL A 284 0.25 3.11 -14.91
C VAL A 284 0.32 1.74 -15.57
N ASN A 285 0.17 1.72 -16.89
CA ASN A 285 0.48 0.56 -17.72
C ASN A 285 2.00 0.50 -17.97
N LEU A 286 2.63 -0.63 -17.65
CA LEU A 286 4.07 -0.81 -17.84
C LEU A 286 4.49 -1.07 -19.29
N ALA A 287 3.59 -1.51 -20.18
CA ALA A 287 3.97 -1.89 -21.55
C ALA A 287 4.61 -0.75 -22.38
N PRO A 288 4.09 0.50 -22.35
CA PRO A 288 4.77 1.63 -22.96
C PRO A 288 6.16 1.92 -22.38
N LEU A 289 6.35 1.73 -21.07
CA LEU A 289 7.63 1.93 -20.40
C LEU A 289 8.65 0.86 -20.79
N GLN A 290 8.23 -0.41 -20.81
CA GLN A 290 9.06 -1.53 -21.28
C GLN A 290 9.52 -1.33 -22.73
N SER A 291 8.61 -0.84 -23.59
CA SER A 291 8.93 -0.51 -24.97
C SER A 291 9.99 0.59 -25.05
N GLU A 292 9.87 1.66 -24.27
CA GLU A 292 10.86 2.75 -24.26
C GLU A 292 12.22 2.30 -23.71
N LEU A 293 12.24 1.53 -22.61
CA LEU A 293 13.47 0.96 -22.05
C LEU A 293 14.21 0.05 -23.05
N SER A 294 13.45 -0.73 -23.83
CA SER A 294 14.01 -1.57 -24.90
C SER A 294 14.65 -0.74 -26.01
N LEU A 295 14.09 0.44 -26.30
CA LEU A 295 14.64 1.36 -27.31
C LEU A 295 15.91 2.08 -26.84
N ILE A 296 16.05 2.36 -25.54
CA ILE A 296 17.25 2.97 -24.96
C ILE A 296 18.50 2.11 -25.23
N GLY A 297 18.39 0.78 -25.20
CA GLY A 297 19.50 -0.12 -25.54
C GLY A 297 19.84 -0.20 -27.04
N LEU A 298 18.97 0.32 -27.92
CA LEU A 298 19.10 0.21 -29.38
C LEU A 298 19.44 1.52 -30.06
N LYS A 299 19.04 2.65 -29.46
CA LYS A 299 19.25 3.99 -30.02
C LYS A 299 20.64 4.49 -29.65
N GLY A 300 21.42 4.86 -30.67
CA GLY A 300 22.81 5.29 -30.53
C GLY A 300 23.01 6.75 -30.11
N THR A 301 22.15 7.32 -29.26
CA THR A 301 22.44 8.63 -28.67
C THR A 301 23.33 8.49 -27.44
N ASP A 302 24.17 9.48 -27.14
CA ASP A 302 25.03 9.46 -25.94
C ASP A 302 24.20 9.39 -24.64
N GLU A 303 23.03 10.03 -24.62
CA GLU A 303 22.08 9.97 -23.49
C GLU A 303 21.53 8.55 -23.30
N ASP A 304 21.09 7.90 -24.38
CA ASP A 304 20.56 6.53 -24.33
C ASP A 304 21.65 5.53 -23.91
N ALA A 305 22.89 5.69 -24.40
CA ALA A 305 24.02 4.87 -23.97
C ALA A 305 24.31 5.03 -22.47
N ALA A 306 24.21 6.26 -21.94
CA ALA A 306 24.38 6.51 -20.52
C ALA A 306 23.24 5.90 -19.69
N PHE A 307 21.98 6.01 -20.15
CA PHE A 307 20.84 5.35 -19.52
C PHE A 307 20.92 3.83 -19.54
N HIS A 308 21.44 3.25 -20.62
CA HIS A 308 21.65 1.80 -20.67
C HIS A 308 22.75 1.36 -19.69
N ALA A 309 23.85 2.10 -19.61
CA ALA A 309 24.98 1.78 -18.73
C ALA A 309 24.64 1.83 -17.22
N MET A 310 23.60 2.57 -16.83
CA MET A 310 23.11 2.60 -15.44
C MET A 310 22.14 1.46 -15.12
N MET A 311 21.76 0.59 -16.06
CA MET A 311 20.85 -0.54 -15.80
C MET A 311 21.63 -1.84 -15.61
N ALA A 312 21.32 -2.59 -14.56
CA ALA A 312 21.93 -3.90 -14.33
C ALA A 312 21.50 -4.92 -15.41
N PRO A 313 22.31 -5.95 -15.72
CA PRO A 313 21.95 -7.02 -16.66
C PRO A 313 20.66 -7.79 -16.33
N GLY A 314 20.21 -7.73 -15.06
CA GLY A 314 18.94 -8.29 -14.59
C GLY A 314 17.91 -7.23 -14.21
N PHE A 315 18.01 -6.03 -14.80
CA PHE A 315 17.15 -4.90 -14.46
C PHE A 315 15.66 -5.26 -14.52
N ALA A 316 14.93 -4.89 -13.48
CA ALA A 316 13.51 -5.18 -13.37
C ALA A 316 12.65 -3.91 -13.31
N LEU A 317 11.52 -3.94 -14.01
CA LEU A 317 10.49 -2.89 -13.93
C LEU A 317 9.26 -3.47 -13.23
N TRP A 318 8.87 -2.89 -12.10
CA TRP A 318 7.75 -3.36 -11.30
C TRP A 318 6.72 -2.26 -11.04
N ASN A 319 5.48 -2.68 -10.78
CA ASN A 319 4.39 -1.82 -10.35
C ASN A 319 3.68 -2.44 -9.12
N PRO A 320 2.87 -1.66 -8.38
CA PRO A 320 2.13 -2.16 -7.23
C PRO A 320 1.12 -3.25 -7.59
N VAL A 321 0.52 -3.18 -8.78
CA VAL A 321 -0.52 -4.13 -9.20
C VAL A 321 0.03 -5.55 -9.24
N ASP A 322 1.17 -5.75 -9.91
CA ASP A 322 1.78 -7.08 -10.05
C ASP A 322 2.30 -7.59 -8.70
N ALA A 323 2.88 -6.71 -7.89
CA ALA A 323 3.36 -7.04 -6.56
C ALA A 323 2.22 -7.46 -5.62
N LEU A 324 1.10 -6.72 -5.63
CA LEU A 324 -0.08 -7.02 -4.81
C LEU A 324 -0.78 -8.30 -5.28
N ILE A 325 -0.90 -8.53 -6.59
CA ILE A 325 -1.46 -9.78 -7.13
C ILE A 325 -0.65 -10.96 -6.61
N ARG A 326 0.68 -10.93 -6.76
CA ARG A 326 1.54 -12.01 -6.29
C ARG A 326 1.42 -12.20 -4.78
N ALA A 327 1.54 -11.13 -4.01
CA ALA A 327 1.44 -11.20 -2.55
C ALA A 327 0.08 -11.74 -2.09
N THR A 328 -1.01 -11.37 -2.77
CA THR A 328 -2.36 -11.90 -2.50
C THR A 328 -2.39 -13.40 -2.74
N TYR A 329 -1.94 -13.86 -3.91
CA TYR A 329 -1.93 -15.28 -4.26
C TYR A 329 -1.08 -16.11 -3.28
N GLU A 330 0.14 -15.66 -3.00
CA GLU A 330 1.07 -16.32 -2.07
C GLU A 330 0.45 -16.45 -0.68
N ASN A 331 -0.12 -15.38 -0.15
CA ASN A 331 -0.76 -15.40 1.17
C ASN A 331 -1.99 -16.32 1.20
N LEU A 332 -2.82 -16.31 0.16
CA LEU A 332 -3.98 -17.21 0.08
C LEU A 332 -3.54 -18.68 0.01
N ARG A 333 -2.47 -18.98 -0.73
CA ARG A 333 -1.95 -20.35 -0.87
C ARG A 333 -1.29 -20.84 0.41
N GLU A 334 -0.36 -20.06 0.97
CA GLU A 334 0.39 -20.40 2.18
C GLU A 334 -0.53 -20.66 3.38
N HIS A 335 -1.59 -19.86 3.50
CA HIS A 335 -2.54 -19.94 4.61
C HIS A 335 -3.79 -20.79 4.29
N SER A 336 -3.84 -21.45 3.12
CA SER A 336 -4.99 -22.27 2.68
C SER A 336 -6.34 -21.50 2.73
N LEU A 337 -6.34 -20.27 2.24
CA LEU A 337 -7.47 -19.34 2.28
C LEU A 337 -8.23 -19.23 0.96
N PHE A 338 -7.91 -20.00 -0.08
CA PHE A 338 -8.71 -20.00 -1.31
C PHE A 338 -10.11 -20.57 -1.06
N THR A 339 -11.10 -19.99 -1.72
CA THR A 339 -12.43 -20.60 -1.85
C THR A 339 -12.30 -21.83 -2.75
N HIS A 340 -12.88 -22.96 -2.36
CA HIS A 340 -12.89 -24.17 -3.18
C HIS A 340 -13.98 -24.13 -4.28
N ARG A 341 -14.21 -22.96 -4.88
CA ARG A 341 -15.28 -22.71 -5.86
C ARG A 341 -14.69 -22.41 -7.23
N ILE A 342 -15.18 -23.10 -8.25
CA ILE A 342 -14.80 -22.82 -9.64
C ILE A 342 -15.83 -21.84 -10.22
N ALA A 343 -15.59 -20.56 -10.03
CA ALA A 343 -16.41 -19.48 -10.58
C ALA A 343 -15.52 -18.28 -10.94
N ARG A 344 -16.02 -17.37 -11.79
CA ARG A 344 -15.32 -16.11 -11.99
C ARG A 344 -15.30 -15.31 -10.68
N PRO A 345 -14.21 -14.60 -10.37
CA PRO A 345 -14.17 -13.78 -9.17
C PRO A 345 -15.26 -12.70 -9.21
N ALA A 346 -15.98 -12.53 -8.11
CA ALA A 346 -17.05 -11.55 -7.97
C ALA A 346 -16.48 -10.21 -7.47
N LEU A 347 -17.01 -9.09 -7.99
CA LEU A 347 -16.68 -7.74 -7.52
C LEU A 347 -17.94 -7.10 -6.94
N HIS A 348 -17.90 -6.72 -5.67
CA HIS A 348 -18.93 -5.89 -5.02
C HIS A 348 -18.35 -4.51 -4.75
N TYR A 349 -19.08 -3.47 -5.13
CA TYR A 349 -18.60 -2.09 -5.02
C TYR A 349 -19.29 -1.39 -3.87
N TYR A 350 -18.49 -0.75 -3.03
CA TYR A 350 -18.93 0.04 -1.90
C TYR A 350 -18.28 1.41 -1.94
N GLU A 351 -19.03 2.42 -1.57
CA GLU A 351 -18.52 3.77 -1.36
C GLU A 351 -18.65 4.13 0.12
N THR A 352 -17.59 4.71 0.69
CA THR A 352 -17.68 5.27 2.04
C THR A 352 -18.60 6.49 2.03
N ALA A 353 -19.42 6.63 3.07
CA ALA A 353 -20.21 7.83 3.31
C ALA A 353 -20.23 8.14 4.81
N GLU A 354 -20.82 9.28 5.17
CA GLU A 354 -21.10 9.64 6.55
C GLU A 354 -22.61 9.78 6.72
N SER A 355 -23.13 9.22 7.82
CA SER A 355 -24.53 9.43 8.22
C SER A 355 -24.75 10.89 8.66
N ALA A 356 -26.01 11.27 8.88
CA ALA A 356 -26.35 12.59 9.43
C ALA A 356 -25.70 12.87 10.80
N GLU A 357 -25.34 11.82 11.55
CA GLU A 357 -24.66 11.91 12.85
C GLU A 357 -23.13 11.80 12.74
N GLY A 358 -22.58 11.77 11.53
CA GLY A 358 -21.13 11.65 11.28
C GLY A 358 -20.59 10.22 11.42
N MET A 359 -21.45 9.22 11.61
CA MET A 359 -21.02 7.81 11.66
C MET A 359 -20.60 7.32 10.27
N PRO A 360 -19.49 6.58 10.15
CA PRO A 360 -19.03 6.05 8.87
C PRO A 360 -19.96 4.94 8.36
N LEU A 361 -20.30 4.99 7.09
CA LEU A 361 -21.18 4.03 6.40
C LEU A 361 -20.47 3.46 5.17
N LEU A 362 -20.85 2.24 4.77
CA LEU A 362 -20.54 1.68 3.46
C LEU A 362 -21.82 1.56 2.63
N ILE A 363 -21.91 2.30 1.53
CA ILE A 363 -23.03 2.29 0.61
C ILE A 363 -22.72 1.35 -0.55
N GLU A 364 -23.56 0.34 -0.77
CA GLU A 364 -23.45 -0.51 -1.97
C GLU A 364 -23.75 0.30 -3.22
N THR A 365 -22.88 0.18 -4.23
CA THR A 365 -23.06 0.85 -5.52
C THR A 365 -22.85 -0.12 -6.68
N SER A 366 -23.25 0.31 -7.87
CA SER A 366 -23.12 -0.49 -9.09
C SER A 366 -21.73 -0.34 -9.72
N ALA A 367 -21.26 -1.39 -10.38
CA ALA A 367 -20.04 -1.34 -11.19
C ALA A 367 -20.12 -0.26 -12.28
N ALA A 368 -21.29 -0.06 -12.89
CA ALA A 368 -21.49 0.95 -13.93
C ALA A 368 -21.27 2.37 -13.39
N TYR A 369 -21.85 2.66 -12.22
CA TYR A 369 -21.65 3.93 -11.53
C TYR A 369 -20.18 4.17 -11.17
N ALA A 370 -19.55 3.19 -10.51
CA ALA A 370 -18.15 3.30 -10.11
C ALA A 370 -17.23 3.60 -11.31
N GLN A 371 -17.51 2.97 -12.45
CA GLN A 371 -16.73 3.16 -13.68
C GLN A 371 -16.96 4.53 -14.31
N SER A 372 -18.23 4.96 -14.45
CA SER A 372 -18.55 6.25 -15.07
C SER A 372 -18.09 7.43 -14.23
N THR A 373 -18.08 7.29 -12.90
CA THR A 373 -17.72 8.37 -11.99
C THR A 373 -16.21 8.50 -11.78
N TYR A 374 -15.48 7.39 -11.67
CA TYR A 374 -14.08 7.42 -11.21
C TYR A 374 -13.03 7.00 -12.26
N VAL A 375 -13.47 6.42 -13.39
CA VAL A 375 -12.57 5.79 -14.38
C VAL A 375 -12.85 6.27 -15.81
N SER A 376 -13.75 7.24 -16.01
CA SER A 376 -14.13 7.78 -17.33
C SER A 376 -12.94 8.23 -18.18
N ASP A 377 -11.86 8.68 -17.56
CA ASP A 377 -10.72 9.31 -18.23
C ASP A 377 -9.60 8.31 -18.61
N LEU A 378 -9.84 7.00 -18.45
CA LEU A 378 -8.84 5.95 -18.72
C LEU A 378 -9.05 5.20 -20.04
N TYR A 379 -9.98 5.65 -20.89
CA TYR A 379 -10.26 5.06 -22.21
C TYR A 379 -10.30 6.10 -23.32
#